data_AF-A0A6A9QHB6-F1
#
_entry.id   AF-A0A6A9QHB6-F1
#
_cell.length_a   1.000
_cell.length_b   1.000
_cell.length_c   1.000
_cell.angle_alpha   90.00
_cell.angle_beta   90.00
_cell.angle_gamma   90.00
#
_symmetry.space_group_name_H-M   'P 1'
#
loop_
_entity.id
_entity.type
_entity.pdbx_description
1 polymer ?
#
loop_
_entity_poly.entity_id
_entity_poly.type
_entity_poly.pdbx_seq_one_letter_code
_entity_poly.pdbx_strand_id
1 'polypeptide(L)' 'MVKYCPNCGHPNYDSNEICINCGFNFKAAPFVRENVKKIEKEKPGQFSRKDYVAIAMSIILIVIILLLYSK' A
#
# COMPACT_ATOMS: atom_id res chain seq x y z
N MET A 1 -4.46 -42.63 -0.73
CA MET A 1 -3.99 -42.33 0.65
C MET A 1 -4.53 -40.96 1.05
N VAL A 2 -4.76 -40.75 2.35
CA VAL A 2 -5.34 -39.53 2.92
C VAL A 2 -4.39 -38.93 3.95
N LYS A 3 -4.31 -37.59 3.99
CA LYS A 3 -3.58 -36.81 4.97
C LYS A 3 -4.53 -35.88 5.73
N TYR A 4 -4.18 -35.57 6.97
CA TYR A 4 -4.93 -34.61 7.77
C TYR A 4 -4.29 -33.23 7.65
N CYS A 5 -5.12 -32.20 7.48
CA CYS A 5 -4.64 -30.82 7.41
C CYS A 5 -4.04 -30.40 8.75
N PRO A 6 -2.78 -29.93 8.81
CA PRO A 6 -2.17 -29.49 10.08
C PRO A 6 -2.78 -28.21 10.63
N ASN A 7 -3.48 -27.43 9.79
CA ASN A 7 -4.11 -26.18 10.19
C ASN A 7 -5.53 -26.36 10.77
N CYS A 8 -6.32 -27.30 10.23
CA CYS A 8 -7.74 -27.46 10.62
C CYS A 8 -8.18 -28.90 10.91
N GLY A 9 -7.30 -29.88 10.77
CA GLY A 9 -7.61 -31.29 11.03
C GLY A 9 -8.50 -31.97 9.99
N HIS A 10 -8.91 -31.31 8.91
CA HIS A 10 -9.76 -31.94 7.89
C HIS A 10 -9.00 -33.02 7.08
N PRO A 11 -9.60 -34.21 6.82
CA PRO A 11 -9.01 -35.21 5.94
C PRO A 11 -9.01 -34.73 4.49
N ASN A 12 -7.87 -34.83 3.80
CA ASN A 12 -7.70 -34.47 2.39
C ASN A 12 -7.02 -35.64 1.67
N TYR A 13 -7.25 -35.80 0.36
CA TYR A 13 -6.45 -36.74 -0.41
C TYR A 13 -5.01 -36.25 -0.50
N ASP A 14 -4.06 -37.17 -0.62
CA ASP A 14 -2.65 -36.77 -0.71
C ASP A 14 -2.32 -35.95 -1.95
N SER A 15 -3.09 -36.14 -3.03
CA SER A 15 -3.03 -35.34 -4.26
C SER A 15 -3.49 -33.89 -4.10
N ASN A 16 -4.25 -33.56 -3.04
CA ASN A 16 -4.68 -32.19 -2.80
C ASN A 16 -3.47 -31.31 -2.42
N GLU A 17 -3.20 -30.29 -3.23
CA GLU A 17 -2.17 -29.29 -2.94
C GLU A 17 -2.65 -28.22 -1.95
N ILE A 18 -3.96 -28.00 -1.90
CA ILE A 18 -4.62 -27.04 -1.01
C ILE A 18 -5.71 -27.77 -0.22
N CYS A 19 -5.85 -27.45 1.06
CA CYS A 19 -6.90 -27.99 1.91
C CYS A 19 -8.28 -27.50 1.43
N ILE A 20 -9.17 -28.42 1.10
CA ILE A 20 -10.51 -28.10 0.58
C ILE A 20 -11.42 -27.41 1.61
N ASN A 21 -11.09 -27.51 2.89
CA ASN A 21 -11.88 -26.93 3.98
C ASN A 21 -11.41 -25.54 4.42
N CYS A 22 -10.08 -25.30 4.45
CA CYS A 22 -9.53 -24.05 5.01
C CYS A 22 -8.54 -23.30 4.12
N GLY A 23 -8.20 -23.83 2.93
CA GLY A 23 -7.26 -23.18 2.02
C GLY A 23 -5.78 -23.31 2.37
N PHE A 24 -5.40 -24.10 3.38
CA PHE A 24 -3.99 -24.35 3.71
C PHE A 24 -3.25 -25.00 2.54
N ASN A 25 -2.17 -24.38 2.06
CA ASN A 25 -1.37 -24.89 0.95
C ASN A 25 -0.31 -25.88 1.47
N PHE A 26 -0.48 -27.17 1.15
CA PHE A 26 0.42 -28.25 1.54
C PHE A 26 1.77 -28.23 0.81
N LYS A 27 1.87 -27.51 -0.30
CA LYS A 27 3.09 -27.40 -1.14
C LYS A 27 3.75 -26.03 -1.07
N ALA A 28 3.21 -25.10 -0.28
CA ALA A 28 3.86 -23.82 -0.08
C ALA A 28 5.21 -24.07 0.62
N ALA A 29 6.29 -24.06 -0.15
CA ALA A 29 7.59 -23.66 0.37
C ALA A 29 7.40 -22.32 1.10
N PRO A 30 8.24 -21.96 2.09
CA PRO A 30 8.21 -20.62 2.64
C PRO A 30 8.35 -19.65 1.47
N PHE A 31 7.24 -19.04 1.06
CA PHE A 31 7.24 -17.89 0.19
C PHE A 31 7.94 -16.83 1.00
N VAL A 32 9.25 -16.73 0.86
CA VAL A 32 9.98 -15.51 1.15
C VAL A 32 9.18 -14.44 0.44
N ARG A 33 8.58 -13.53 1.22
CA ARG A 33 7.87 -12.37 0.69
C ARG A 33 8.89 -11.42 0.09
N GLU A 34 9.56 -11.86 -0.95
CA GLU A 34 10.31 -11.00 -1.84
C GLU A 34 9.26 -10.44 -2.78
N ASN A 35 8.91 -9.17 -2.56
CA ASN A 35 7.96 -8.35 -3.35
C ASN A 35 6.52 -8.17 -2.82
N VAL A 36 6.34 -7.98 -1.50
CA VAL A 36 5.32 -7.00 -1.03
C VAL A 36 6.01 -5.66 -0.80
N LYS A 37 6.68 -5.15 -1.84
CA LYS A 37 7.12 -3.75 -1.87
C LYS A 37 5.95 -2.96 -2.45
N LYS A 38 5.12 -2.44 -1.53
CA LYS A 38 4.48 -1.13 -1.68
C LYS A 38 3.62 -0.94 -2.95
N ILE A 39 2.51 -1.66 -3.06
CA ILE A 39 1.32 -1.11 -3.71
C ILE A 39 0.34 -0.74 -2.59
N GLU A 40 0.72 0.27 -1.82
CA GLU A 40 -0.21 1.01 -0.97
C GLU A 40 0.06 2.50 -1.19
N LYS A 41 -0.92 3.13 -1.86
CA LYS A 41 -1.23 4.58 -1.87
C LYS A 41 -0.22 5.50 -2.57
N GLU A 42 -0.32 5.60 -3.89
CA GLU A 42 -0.27 6.94 -4.49
C GLU A 42 -1.65 7.58 -4.30
N LYS A 43 -1.78 8.37 -3.23
CA LYS A 43 -2.94 9.23 -3.02
C LYS A 43 -2.72 10.48 -3.88
N PRO A 44 -3.52 10.77 -4.92
CA PRO A 44 -3.34 11.98 -5.70
C PRO A 44 -3.69 13.17 -4.80
N GLY A 45 -2.70 14.03 -4.50
CA GLY A 45 -2.92 15.32 -3.86
C GLY A 45 -2.72 15.37 -2.33
N GLN A 46 -1.54 14.99 -1.82
CA GLN A 46 -1.12 15.47 -0.51
C GLN A 46 -0.30 16.75 -0.69
N PHE A 47 -0.99 17.87 -0.93
CA PHE A 47 -0.38 19.20 -0.91
C PHE A 47 0.23 19.42 0.48
N SER A 48 1.55 19.53 0.54
CA SER A 48 2.30 19.57 1.80
C SER A 48 2.23 20.98 2.37
N ARG A 49 2.30 21.14 3.70
CA ARG A 49 2.27 22.47 4.36
C ARG A 49 3.34 23.42 3.81
N LYS A 50 4.44 22.87 3.31
CA LYS A 50 5.53 23.64 2.69
C LYS A 50 5.09 24.32 1.38
N ASP A 51 4.19 23.70 0.63
CA ASP A 51 3.70 24.22 -0.64
C ASP A 51 2.75 25.40 -0.42
N TYR A 52 1.95 25.36 0.65
CA TYR A 52 1.05 26.46 1.02
C TYR A 52 1.81 27.73 1.43
N VAL A 53 2.90 27.57 2.19
CA VAL A 53 3.74 28.69 2.61
C VAL A 53 4.39 29.36 1.39
N ALA A 54 4.87 28.58 0.42
CA ALA A 54 5.47 29.12 -0.79
C ALA A 54 4.45 29.94 -1.64
N ILE A 55 3.23 29.43 -1.79
CA ILE A 55 2.16 30.14 -2.52
C ILE A 55 1.78 31.43 -1.78
N ALA A 56 1.59 31.37 -0.46
CA ALA A 56 1.24 32.56 0.32
C ALA A 56 2.32 33.65 0.23
N MET A 57 3.60 33.28 0.34
CA MET A 57 4.71 34.22 0.24
C MET A 57 4.82 34.85 -1.14
N SER A 58 4.59 34.08 -2.21
CA SER A 58 4.63 34.60 -3.58
C SER A 58 3.48 35.58 -3.86
N ILE A 59 2.27 35.29 -3.37
CA ILE A 59 1.13 36.23 -3.47
C ILE A 59 1.43 37.52 -2.71
N ILE A 60 1.95 37.45 -1.48
CA ILE A 60 2.28 38.62 -0.67
C ILE A 60 3.31 39.52 -1.39
N LEU A 61 4.35 38.92 -1.96
CA LEU A 61 5.37 39.66 -2.71
C LEU A 61 4.78 40.37 -3.94
N ILE A 62 3.91 39.70 -4.69
CA ILE A 62 3.25 40.30 -5.87
C ILE A 62 2.40 41.50 -5.45
N VAL A 63 1.63 41.39 -4.36
CA VAL A 63 0.81 42.49 -3.85
C VAL A 63 1.68 43.67 -3.43
N ILE A 64 2.79 43.44 -2.73
CA ILE A 64 3.73 44.50 -2.34
C ILE A 64 4.26 45.22 -3.59
N ILE A 65 4.68 44.48 -4.60
CA ILE A 65 5.18 45.04 -5.85
C ILE A 65 4.11 45.92 -6.52
N LEU A 66 2.86 45.45 -6.62
CA LEU A 66 1.76 46.21 -7.21
C LEU A 66 1.46 47.50 -6.44
N LEU A 67 1.54 47.48 -5.11
CA LEU A 67 1.37 48.68 -4.27
C LEU A 67 2.50 49.70 -4.47
N LEU A 68 3.73 49.23 -4.73
CA LEU A 68 4.86 50.11 -5.06
C LEU A 68 4.73 50.72 -6.45
N TYR A 69 4.18 49.99 -7.42
CA TYR A 69 3.93 50.51 -8.78
C TYR A 69 2.73 51.45 -8.88
N SER A 70 1.75 51.33 -7.96
CA SER A 70 0.54 52.16 -7.95
C SER A 70 0.71 53.50 -7.23
N LYS A 71 1.92 53.79 -6.76
CA LYS A 71 2.27 54.96 -5.94
C LYS A 71 3.23 55.85 -6.72
#